data_AF-A0A8B2ZMR3-F1
#
_entry.id   AF-A0A8B2ZMR3-F1
#
_cell.length_a   1.000
_cell.length_b   1.000
_cell.length_c   1.000
_cell.angle_alpha   90.00
_cell.angle_beta   90.00
_cell.angle_gamma   90.00
#
_symmetry.space_group_name_H-M   'P 1'
#
loop_
_entity.id
_entity.type
_entity.pdbx_description
1 polymer ?
#
loop_
_entity_poly.entity_id
_entity_poly.type
_entity_poly.pdbx_seq_one_letter_code
_entity_poly.pdbx_strand_id
1 'polypeptide(L)'
;MFNRKKKHNNNKKDKDKLKQAKKKQKNSKSKKQKISKEEKRAIKERRKAYKKNNTKYDVEGGIGGDKDPRTKRDVRTMIISIIGYFFIILSIFGSVIGTKLYWDYQKNNTTKLGSKLEFKHSDGAQVKITEVWTDKKREVTVAKIGYPKESRKKLSNSGSSYKLYLRTSDSKPNIKMSYGILNGEGDGYLFIKGKQKDQPYNVAIENTIALTTDSVGKSSDTSSSIGSNEDDENIETAISSMNKDGSTNSRLDRDEKKVEDAKNKHDFIKLIINPYSESTKVYKGSFLDASGNIDYSKVVSQTSVESTIKNVNQDIKASKENLKRLNASKKEFEKRVKEQEKKDKKDKKKKDDDEKTSLSESNDDKDNLEDVKKSIKEEENTIKELEAKKKRFEDANFTKESFGDMQEKAKIY
;
A
#
# COMPACT_ATOMS: atom_id res chain seq x y z
N MET A 1 14.22 -3.04 76.02
CA MET A 1 14.40 -1.70 75.43
C MET A 1 14.54 -1.84 73.93
N PHE A 2 13.68 -1.21 73.13
CA PHE A 2 14.01 -0.33 72.00
C PHE A 2 12.72 0.08 71.28
N ASN A 3 12.52 1.40 71.23
CA ASN A 3 11.26 2.09 70.93
C ASN A 3 10.87 2.06 69.43
N ARG A 4 9.59 1.76 69.17
CA ARG A 4 8.89 2.06 67.92
C ARG A 4 8.71 3.58 67.77
N LYS A 5 9.12 4.16 66.63
CA LYS A 5 8.65 5.49 66.19
C LYS A 5 7.81 5.36 64.91
N LYS A 6 6.53 5.72 65.04
CA LYS A 6 5.54 5.88 63.96
C LYS A 6 5.97 7.05 63.05
N LYS A 7 6.05 6.85 61.74
CA LYS A 7 6.17 7.94 60.75
C LYS A 7 4.77 8.42 60.34
N HIS A 8 4.51 9.69 60.58
CA HIS A 8 3.27 10.39 60.26
C HIS A 8 3.16 10.71 58.77
N ASN A 9 1.95 10.54 58.23
CA ASN A 9 1.49 10.89 56.89
C ASN A 9 1.42 12.42 56.72
N ASN A 10 2.26 13.03 55.88
CA ASN A 10 2.18 14.47 55.54
C ASN A 10 2.19 14.80 54.03
N ASN A 11 2.07 13.81 53.14
CA ASN A 11 2.27 14.02 51.68
C ASN A 11 1.03 14.47 50.87
N LYS A 12 -0.10 14.83 51.53
CA LYS A 12 -1.34 15.23 50.82
C LYS A 12 -1.62 16.74 50.83
N LYS A 13 -1.15 17.49 51.84
CA LYS A 13 -1.40 18.95 51.93
C LYS A 13 -0.47 19.81 51.06
N ASP A 14 0.70 19.29 50.67
CA ASP A 14 1.65 20.05 49.84
C ASP A 14 1.37 19.95 48.33
N LYS A 15 0.70 18.87 47.88
CA LYS A 15 0.31 18.71 46.46
C LYS A 15 -0.83 19.64 46.03
N ASP A 16 -1.72 20.01 46.95
CA ASP A 16 -2.87 20.89 46.64
C ASP A 16 -2.48 22.39 46.67
N LYS A 17 -1.52 22.78 47.51
CA LYS A 17 -0.93 24.13 47.49
C LYS A 17 -0.15 24.41 46.21
N LEU A 18 0.57 23.41 45.67
CA LEU A 18 1.30 23.55 44.41
C LEU A 18 0.38 23.66 43.18
N LYS A 19 -0.81 23.03 43.21
CA LYS A 19 -1.81 23.11 42.14
C LYS A 19 -2.59 24.43 42.14
N GLN A 20 -2.83 25.03 43.31
CA GLN A 20 -3.46 26.37 43.40
C GLN A 20 -2.49 27.51 43.03
N ALA A 21 -1.19 27.40 43.33
CA ALA A 21 -0.18 28.37 42.89
C ALA A 21 0.01 28.39 41.36
N LYS A 22 -0.02 27.21 40.70
CA LYS A 22 0.08 27.10 39.23
C LYS A 22 -1.18 27.56 38.47
N LYS A 23 -2.37 27.54 39.10
CA LYS A 23 -3.60 28.10 38.51
C LYS A 23 -3.67 29.63 38.64
N LYS A 24 -3.12 30.23 39.70
CA LYS A 24 -3.05 31.71 39.85
C LYS A 24 -1.97 32.37 38.98
N GLN A 25 -0.90 31.67 38.60
CA GLN A 25 0.13 32.22 37.68
C GLN A 25 -0.19 32.10 36.18
N LYS A 26 -1.18 31.28 35.77
CA LYS A 26 -1.58 31.16 34.35
C LYS A 26 -2.63 32.21 33.90
N ASN A 27 -3.26 32.93 34.83
CA ASN A 27 -4.27 33.96 34.53
C ASN A 27 -3.77 35.42 34.66
N SER A 28 -2.47 35.66 34.83
CA SER A 28 -1.86 37.00 34.79
C SER A 28 -0.93 37.22 33.60
N LYS A 29 -1.23 36.60 32.44
CA LYS A 29 -0.79 37.15 31.15
C LYS A 29 -1.59 38.41 30.87
N SER A 30 -1.33 39.46 31.66
CA SER A 30 -1.84 40.79 31.44
C SER A 30 -1.21 41.36 30.18
N LYS A 31 -2.08 42.00 29.39
CA LYS A 31 -1.82 42.70 28.14
C LYS A 31 -0.47 43.43 28.18
N LYS A 32 0.41 43.16 27.21
CA LYS A 32 1.57 44.03 26.92
C LYS A 32 1.03 45.41 26.57
N GLN A 33 0.97 46.33 27.53
CA GLN A 33 0.70 47.74 27.27
C GLN A 33 1.78 48.24 26.29
N LYS A 34 1.33 48.84 25.18
CA LYS A 34 2.24 49.50 24.22
C LYS A 34 2.82 50.73 24.93
N ILE A 35 4.09 50.64 25.32
CA ILE A 35 4.90 51.72 25.91
C ILE A 35 4.87 52.93 24.95
N SER A 36 4.55 54.12 25.49
CA SER A 36 4.50 55.40 24.77
C SER A 36 5.88 55.77 24.17
N LYS A 37 5.91 56.58 23.09
CA LYS A 37 7.16 57.08 22.50
C LYS A 37 8.02 57.86 23.51
N GLU A 38 7.40 58.57 24.44
CA GLU A 38 8.10 59.34 25.49
C GLU A 38 8.73 58.43 26.54
N GLU A 39 8.00 57.40 26.95
CA GLU A 39 8.47 56.41 27.91
C GLU A 39 9.65 55.59 27.33
N LYS A 40 9.65 55.32 26.01
CA LYS A 40 10.81 54.77 25.31
C LYS A 40 12.01 55.71 25.27
N ARG A 41 11.80 57.03 25.15
CA ARG A 41 12.88 58.04 25.20
C ARG A 41 13.48 58.13 26.61
N ALA A 42 12.64 58.19 27.64
CA ALA A 42 13.06 58.21 29.04
C ALA A 42 13.86 56.94 29.43
N ILE A 43 13.42 55.76 28.97
CA ILE A 43 14.17 54.51 29.17
C ILE A 43 15.53 54.55 28.45
N LYS A 44 15.60 55.14 27.25
CA LYS A 44 16.86 55.27 26.49
C LYS A 44 17.82 56.24 27.18
N GLU A 45 17.32 57.32 27.76
CA GLU A 45 18.13 58.28 28.54
C GLU A 45 18.61 57.68 29.86
N ARG A 46 17.76 56.98 30.60
CA ARG A 46 18.18 56.23 31.80
C ARG A 46 19.26 55.20 31.49
N ARG A 47 19.17 54.49 30.36
CA ARG A 47 20.22 53.55 29.91
C ARG A 47 21.53 54.25 29.55
N LYS A 48 21.47 55.45 28.96
CA LYS A 48 22.68 56.24 28.66
C LYS A 48 23.34 56.77 29.94
N ALA A 49 22.53 57.26 30.90
CA ALA A 49 23.02 57.70 32.20
C ALA A 49 23.66 56.57 33.01
N TYR A 50 23.04 55.38 33.02
CA TYR A 50 23.59 54.20 33.69
C TYR A 50 24.92 53.74 33.08
N LYS A 51 25.07 53.82 31.75
CA LYS A 51 26.34 53.50 31.06
C LYS A 51 27.46 54.50 31.34
N LYS A 52 27.13 55.76 31.65
CA LYS A 52 28.12 56.80 31.92
C LYS A 52 28.71 56.70 33.33
N ASN A 53 27.99 56.10 34.28
CA ASN A 53 28.38 56.05 35.69
C ASN A 53 29.01 54.72 36.14
N ASN A 54 28.95 53.65 35.34
CA ASN A 54 29.50 52.34 35.70
C ASN A 54 30.75 51.98 34.89
N THR A 55 31.74 52.87 34.88
CA THR A 55 33.12 52.56 34.45
C THR A 55 34.05 52.58 35.65
N LYS A 56 33.89 51.61 36.56
CA LYS A 56 34.94 51.21 37.49
C LYS A 56 34.69 49.75 37.87
N TYR A 57 35.68 48.94 37.56
CA TYR A 57 35.69 47.49 37.46
C TYR A 57 35.02 46.74 38.60
N ASP A 58 34.25 45.70 38.26
CA ASP A 58 33.98 44.58 39.14
C ASP A 58 33.74 43.32 38.29
N VAL A 59 34.84 42.71 37.86
CA VAL A 59 34.83 41.44 37.11
C VAL A 59 34.88 40.30 38.12
N GLU A 60 33.75 39.99 38.73
CA GLU A 60 33.53 38.67 39.32
C GLU A 60 32.87 37.77 38.27
N GLY A 61 33.73 37.05 37.54
CA GLY A 61 33.36 36.06 36.54
C GLY A 61 32.96 34.73 37.18
N GLY A 62 31.70 34.33 37.03
CA GLY A 62 31.29 32.93 37.13
C GLY A 62 31.61 32.15 35.84
N ILE A 63 31.30 30.85 35.82
CA ILE A 63 31.67 29.80 34.81
C ILE A 63 31.24 30.09 33.33
N GLY A 64 30.85 31.31 32.99
CA GLY A 64 30.59 31.75 31.61
C GLY A 64 31.05 33.18 31.28
N GLY A 65 31.94 33.78 32.08
CA GLY A 65 32.58 35.07 31.76
C GLY A 65 31.81 36.33 32.19
N ASP A 66 32.49 37.48 31.99
CA ASP A 66 32.13 38.83 32.46
C ASP A 66 30.65 39.23 32.22
N LYS A 67 30.13 40.14 33.05
CA LYS A 67 28.72 40.60 33.04
C LYS A 67 28.34 41.33 31.73
N ASP A 68 29.29 41.59 30.82
CA ASP A 68 29.07 42.23 29.52
C ASP A 68 28.00 41.47 28.69
N PRO A 69 26.94 42.15 28.22
CA PRO A 69 25.93 41.55 27.34
C PRO A 69 26.49 40.97 26.03
N ARG A 70 27.67 41.39 25.57
CA ARG A 70 28.36 40.83 24.40
C ARG A 70 28.88 39.42 24.70
N THR A 71 29.60 39.24 25.80
CA THR A 71 30.11 37.94 26.28
C THR A 71 28.97 36.93 26.49
N LYS A 72 27.85 37.38 27.09
CA LYS A 72 26.66 36.53 27.28
C LYS A 72 25.99 36.11 25.97
N ARG A 73 26.04 36.94 24.92
CA ARG A 73 25.53 36.58 23.60
C ARG A 73 26.41 35.53 22.96
N ASP A 74 27.72 35.71 23.01
CA ASP A 74 28.66 34.84 22.33
C ASP A 74 28.75 33.47 23.01
N VAL A 75 28.67 33.40 24.34
CA VAL A 75 28.54 32.13 25.10
C VAL A 75 27.23 31.40 24.78
N ARG A 76 26.12 32.12 24.63
CA ARG A 76 24.85 31.49 24.19
C ARG A 76 24.97 30.94 22.78
N THR A 77 25.57 31.69 21.85
CA THR A 77 25.83 31.22 20.50
C THR A 77 26.75 30.00 20.50
N MET A 78 27.81 29.98 21.31
CA MET A 78 28.70 28.83 21.46
C MET A 78 27.97 27.59 21.99
N ILE A 79 27.15 27.72 23.03
CA ILE A 79 26.35 26.62 23.56
C ILE A 79 25.36 26.10 22.52
N ILE A 80 24.68 26.99 21.78
CA ILE A 80 23.78 26.60 20.69
C ILE A 80 24.55 25.87 19.59
N SER A 81 25.75 26.34 19.23
CA SER A 81 26.61 25.68 18.24
C SER A 81 27.03 24.29 18.72
N ILE A 82 27.43 24.12 19.97
CA ILE A 82 27.79 22.81 20.56
C ILE A 82 26.60 21.85 20.53
N ILE A 83 25.42 22.32 20.94
CA ILE A 83 24.18 21.54 20.86
C ILE A 83 23.86 21.18 19.40
N GLY A 84 24.06 22.11 18.47
CA GLY A 84 23.91 21.89 17.03
C GLY A 84 24.85 20.79 16.51
N TYR A 85 26.13 20.84 16.86
CA TYR A 85 27.10 19.79 16.53
C TYR A 85 26.69 18.43 17.12
N PHE A 86 26.21 18.41 18.36
CA PHE A 86 25.72 17.17 18.97
C PHE A 86 24.54 16.56 18.20
N PHE A 87 23.58 17.38 17.76
CA PHE A 87 22.47 16.91 16.93
C PHE A 87 22.91 16.44 15.54
N ILE A 88 23.92 17.08 14.94
CA ILE A 88 24.49 16.64 13.66
C ILE A 88 25.12 15.24 13.82
N ILE A 89 25.94 15.04 14.86
CA ILE A 89 26.58 13.75 15.14
C ILE A 89 25.51 12.68 15.39
N LEU A 90 24.48 13.00 16.19
CA LEU A 90 23.38 12.08 16.47
C LEU A 90 22.57 11.73 15.21
N SER A 91 22.38 12.70 14.31
CA SER A 91 21.69 12.50 13.02
C SER A 91 22.49 11.58 12.08
N ILE A 92 23.81 11.76 12.00
CA ILE A 92 24.70 10.89 11.22
C ILE A 92 24.62 9.47 11.78
N PHE A 93 24.75 9.30 13.09
CA PHE A 93 24.70 7.98 13.73
C PHE A 93 23.33 7.31 13.53
N GLY A 94 22.25 8.06 13.73
CA GLY A 94 20.88 7.60 13.48
C GLY A 94 20.63 7.22 12.02
N SER A 95 21.19 7.97 11.07
CA SER A 95 21.08 7.66 9.64
C SER A 95 21.80 6.37 9.28
N VAL A 96 23.01 6.12 9.81
CA VAL A 96 23.74 4.86 9.56
C VAL A 96 22.99 3.65 10.13
N ILE A 97 22.43 3.77 11.33
CA ILE A 97 21.63 2.68 11.93
C ILE A 97 20.32 2.47 11.16
N GLY A 98 19.61 3.55 10.86
CA GLY A 98 18.33 3.50 10.14
C GLY A 98 18.47 2.92 8.75
N THR A 99 19.54 3.28 8.03
CA THR A 99 19.85 2.68 6.72
C THR A 99 20.13 1.19 6.86
N LYS A 100 20.99 0.75 7.79
CA LYS A 100 21.24 -0.70 8.02
C LYS A 100 19.95 -1.47 8.31
N LEU A 101 19.13 -1.00 9.24
CA LEU A 101 17.85 -1.63 9.57
C LEU A 101 16.91 -1.69 8.37
N TYR A 102 16.86 -0.64 7.57
CA TYR A 102 16.06 -0.61 6.34
C TYR A 102 16.56 -1.61 5.29
N TRP A 103 17.88 -1.72 5.10
CA TRP A 103 18.48 -2.70 4.20
C TRP A 103 18.21 -4.13 4.65
N ASP A 104 18.37 -4.42 5.94
CA ASP A 104 18.06 -5.72 6.52
C ASP A 104 16.57 -6.05 6.40
N TYR A 105 15.70 -5.06 6.63
CA TYR A 105 14.26 -5.20 6.41
C TYR A 105 13.95 -5.54 4.95
N GLN A 106 14.54 -4.85 3.98
CA GLN A 106 14.27 -5.10 2.56
C GLN A 106 14.73 -6.48 2.09
N LYS A 107 15.87 -6.97 2.60
CA LYS A 107 16.45 -8.28 2.25
C LYS A 107 15.68 -9.45 2.86
N ASN A 108 15.19 -9.28 4.09
CA ASN A 108 14.55 -10.37 4.83
C ASN A 108 13.01 -10.39 4.67
N ASN A 109 12.39 -9.31 4.19
CA ASN A 109 10.94 -9.26 3.98
C ASN A 109 10.53 -9.49 2.53
N THR A 110 9.32 -10.03 2.37
CA THR A 110 8.66 -10.21 1.09
C THR A 110 8.67 -8.89 0.28
N THR A 111 8.81 -8.99 -1.03
CA THR A 111 8.67 -7.85 -1.94
C THR A 111 7.41 -7.07 -1.65
N LYS A 112 7.54 -5.73 -1.57
CA LYS A 112 6.46 -4.85 -1.14
C LYS A 112 5.24 -5.11 -2.00
N LEU A 113 4.13 -5.48 -1.35
CA LEU A 113 2.87 -5.68 -2.03
C LEU A 113 2.50 -4.41 -2.80
N GLY A 114 2.19 -4.61 -4.07
CA GLY A 114 1.86 -3.58 -5.02
C GLY A 114 3.01 -2.91 -5.74
N SER A 115 4.25 -3.34 -5.52
CA SER A 115 5.37 -2.96 -6.38
C SER A 115 5.18 -3.49 -7.80
N LYS A 116 5.57 -2.67 -8.77
CA LYS A 116 5.59 -3.04 -10.19
C LYS A 116 6.91 -3.73 -10.49
N LEU A 117 6.83 -4.87 -11.15
CA LEU A 117 7.96 -5.62 -11.69
C LEU A 117 7.85 -5.59 -13.21
N GLU A 118 8.97 -5.45 -13.90
CA GLU A 118 8.99 -5.21 -15.34
C GLU A 118 9.80 -6.28 -16.06
N PHE A 119 9.18 -6.86 -17.10
CA PHE A 119 9.86 -7.65 -18.11
C PHE A 119 10.39 -6.70 -19.18
N LYS A 120 11.71 -6.49 -19.18
CA LYS A 120 12.37 -5.47 -20.00
C LYS A 120 12.33 -5.77 -21.49
N HIS A 121 12.47 -7.05 -21.87
CA HIS A 121 12.52 -7.44 -23.29
C HIS A 121 11.14 -7.76 -23.87
N SER A 122 10.10 -7.85 -23.04
CA SER A 122 8.70 -7.97 -23.46
C SER A 122 8.02 -6.60 -23.56
N ASP A 123 8.63 -5.65 -24.27
CA ASP A 123 8.15 -4.27 -24.46
C ASP A 123 7.80 -3.55 -23.14
N GLY A 124 8.58 -3.78 -22.07
CA GLY A 124 8.35 -3.19 -20.75
C GLY A 124 7.05 -3.66 -20.09
N ALA A 125 6.64 -4.91 -20.27
CA ALA A 125 5.43 -5.45 -19.66
C ALA A 125 5.53 -5.44 -18.13
N GLN A 126 4.59 -4.76 -17.47
CA GLN A 126 4.60 -4.57 -16.02
C GLN A 126 3.62 -5.51 -15.32
N VAL A 127 4.08 -6.26 -14.34
CA VAL A 127 3.24 -7.06 -13.43
C VAL A 127 3.33 -6.52 -12.00
N LYS A 128 2.39 -6.90 -11.14
CA LYS A 128 2.33 -6.38 -9.77
C LYS A 128 2.14 -7.52 -8.78
N ILE A 129 2.98 -7.63 -7.75
CA ILE A 129 2.68 -8.56 -6.65
C ILE A 129 1.48 -8.03 -5.89
N THR A 130 0.34 -8.71 -5.96
CA THR A 130 -0.87 -8.24 -5.28
C THR A 130 -0.88 -8.71 -3.84
N GLU A 131 -0.67 -10.00 -3.62
CA GLU A 131 -0.78 -10.61 -2.30
C GLU A 131 0.19 -11.80 -2.15
N VAL A 132 0.58 -12.10 -0.92
CA VAL A 132 1.33 -13.31 -0.58
C VAL A 132 0.66 -13.94 0.63
N TRP A 133 0.38 -15.24 0.52
CA TRP A 133 -0.30 -16.03 1.53
C TRP A 133 0.52 -17.26 1.86
N THR A 134 0.47 -17.69 3.11
CA THR A 134 1.06 -18.95 3.56
C THR A 134 0.11 -19.66 4.50
N ASP A 135 0.18 -20.98 4.55
CA ASP A 135 -0.62 -21.76 5.48
C ASP A 135 -0.05 -21.72 6.90
N LYS A 136 -0.81 -22.24 7.87
CA LYS A 136 -0.40 -22.19 9.29
C LYS A 136 0.90 -22.97 9.54
N LYS A 137 1.11 -24.07 8.81
CA LYS A 137 2.29 -24.92 8.95
C LYS A 137 3.49 -24.48 8.09
N ARG A 138 3.31 -23.46 7.24
CA ARG A 138 4.32 -22.98 6.28
C ARG A 138 4.79 -24.06 5.31
N GLU A 139 3.88 -24.94 4.93
CA GLU A 139 4.10 -26.02 3.96
C GLU A 139 3.76 -25.57 2.54
N VAL A 140 2.90 -24.54 2.40
CA VAL A 140 2.57 -23.95 1.11
C VAL A 140 2.50 -22.43 1.25
N THR A 141 3.26 -21.75 0.40
CA THR A 141 3.19 -20.29 0.25
C THR A 141 2.84 -19.96 -1.19
N VAL A 142 1.92 -19.04 -1.37
CA VAL A 142 1.39 -18.63 -2.66
C VAL A 142 1.57 -17.13 -2.82
N ALA A 143 2.25 -16.72 -3.88
CA ALA A 143 2.32 -15.32 -4.29
C ALA A 143 1.42 -15.10 -5.51
N LYS A 144 0.50 -14.15 -5.37
CA LYS A 144 -0.40 -13.72 -6.42
C LYS A 144 0.20 -12.53 -7.17
N ILE A 145 0.35 -12.68 -8.48
CA ILE A 145 0.94 -11.71 -9.39
C ILE A 145 -0.17 -11.21 -10.30
N GLY A 146 -0.57 -9.95 -10.14
CA GLY A 146 -1.55 -9.30 -10.97
C GLY A 146 -0.99 -8.96 -12.34
N TYR A 147 -1.71 -9.37 -13.39
CA TYR A 147 -1.41 -9.07 -14.78
C TYR A 147 -2.36 -7.98 -15.30
N PRO A 148 -1.90 -6.72 -15.46
CA PRO A 148 -2.67 -5.68 -16.12
C PRO A 148 -3.01 -6.07 -17.56
N LYS A 149 -4.13 -5.57 -18.09
CA LYS A 149 -4.59 -5.87 -19.46
C LYS A 149 -3.54 -5.60 -20.53
N GLU A 150 -2.74 -4.55 -20.40
CA GLU A 150 -1.68 -4.24 -21.37
C GLU A 150 -0.55 -5.27 -21.36
N SER A 151 -0.14 -5.73 -20.18
CA SER A 151 0.91 -6.74 -20.03
C SER A 151 0.47 -8.11 -20.55
N ARG A 152 -0.83 -8.43 -20.49
CA ARG A 152 -1.40 -9.69 -21.01
C ARG A 152 -1.28 -9.82 -22.53
N LYS A 153 -1.20 -8.71 -23.26
CA LYS A 153 -1.02 -8.73 -24.71
C LYS A 153 0.43 -9.03 -25.12
N LYS A 154 1.37 -8.77 -24.22
CA LYS A 154 2.82 -8.84 -24.44
C LYS A 154 3.47 -10.10 -23.85
N LEU A 155 2.84 -10.66 -22.82
CA LEU A 155 3.32 -11.83 -22.08
C LEU A 155 2.47 -13.05 -22.39
N SER A 156 3.11 -14.22 -22.41
CA SER A 156 2.40 -15.48 -22.59
C SER A 156 1.39 -15.73 -21.45
N ASN A 157 0.23 -16.27 -21.82
CA ASN A 157 -0.80 -16.73 -20.91
C ASN A 157 -0.57 -18.15 -20.38
N SER A 158 0.46 -18.84 -20.86
CA SER A 158 0.83 -20.17 -20.37
C SER A 158 1.96 -20.09 -19.35
N GLY A 159 1.81 -20.79 -18.22
CA GLY A 159 2.86 -20.90 -17.20
C GLY A 159 4.11 -21.61 -17.73
N SER A 160 3.96 -22.54 -18.68
CA SER A 160 5.06 -23.30 -19.29
C SER A 160 6.01 -22.44 -20.12
N SER A 161 5.58 -21.26 -20.55
CA SER A 161 6.38 -20.25 -21.25
C SER A 161 7.27 -19.44 -20.30
N TYR A 162 7.35 -19.84 -19.03
CA TYR A 162 8.21 -19.21 -18.04
C TYR A 162 9.19 -20.23 -17.45
N LYS A 163 10.41 -19.77 -17.16
CA LYS A 163 11.38 -20.51 -16.35
C LYS A 163 11.40 -19.96 -14.93
N LEU A 164 11.56 -20.88 -13.99
CA LEU A 164 11.52 -20.58 -12.57
C LEU A 164 12.89 -20.85 -11.96
N TYR A 165 13.42 -19.84 -11.28
CA TYR A 165 14.67 -19.95 -10.54
C TYR A 165 14.45 -19.55 -9.10
N LEU A 166 15.04 -20.32 -8.20
CA LEU A 166 14.92 -20.11 -6.77
C LEU A 166 16.29 -20.15 -6.14
N ARG A 167 16.59 -19.16 -5.31
CA ARG A 167 17.79 -19.14 -4.48
C ARG A 167 17.42 -18.99 -3.02
N THR A 168 18.04 -19.80 -2.18
CA THR A 168 17.83 -19.77 -0.73
C THR A 168 19.18 -19.81 -0.01
N SER A 169 19.20 -19.55 1.30
CA SER A 169 20.41 -19.73 2.12
C SER A 169 20.76 -21.21 2.33
N ASP A 170 19.81 -22.12 2.16
CA ASP A 170 20.05 -23.56 2.23
C ASP A 170 20.53 -24.08 0.88
N SER A 171 21.56 -24.93 0.88
CA SER A 171 22.13 -25.51 -0.35
C SER A 171 21.23 -26.54 -1.03
N LYS A 172 20.23 -27.11 -0.32
CA LYS A 172 19.24 -28.07 -0.85
C LYS A 172 17.91 -28.00 -0.09
N PRO A 173 17.11 -26.95 -0.28
CA PRO A 173 15.81 -26.87 0.37
C PRO A 173 14.88 -27.94 -0.23
N ASN A 174 14.19 -28.70 0.63
CA ASN A 174 13.18 -29.67 0.19
C ASN A 174 11.85 -28.95 -0.14
N ILE A 175 11.90 -28.14 -1.20
CA ILE A 175 10.77 -27.35 -1.69
C ILE A 175 10.62 -27.53 -3.20
N LYS A 176 9.39 -27.45 -3.67
CA LYS A 176 9.00 -27.47 -5.07
C LYS A 176 8.32 -26.15 -5.40
N MET A 177 8.66 -25.58 -6.54
CA MET A 177 8.07 -24.33 -6.99
C MET A 177 7.36 -24.53 -8.32
N SER A 178 6.14 -24.00 -8.41
CA SER A 178 5.36 -24.06 -9.63
C SER A 178 4.68 -22.73 -9.92
N TYR A 179 4.47 -22.42 -11.18
CA TYR A 179 3.89 -21.17 -11.63
C TYR A 179 2.84 -21.41 -12.71
N GLY A 180 1.71 -20.71 -12.63
CA GLY A 180 0.64 -20.81 -13.60
C GLY A 180 -0.26 -19.57 -13.60
N ILE A 181 -1.07 -19.43 -14.64
CA ILE A 181 -1.94 -18.28 -14.86
C ILE A 181 -3.38 -18.76 -14.82
N LEU A 182 -4.17 -18.22 -13.89
CA LEU A 182 -5.55 -18.66 -13.69
C LEU A 182 -6.41 -18.38 -14.94
N ASN A 183 -7.03 -19.41 -15.51
CA ASN A 183 -7.90 -19.37 -16.70
C ASN A 183 -7.28 -18.69 -17.93
N GLY A 184 -5.95 -18.64 -18.07
CA GLY A 184 -5.25 -18.01 -19.21
C GLY A 184 -5.40 -16.49 -19.33
N GLU A 185 -6.32 -15.86 -18.60
CA GLU A 185 -6.54 -14.42 -18.59
C GLU A 185 -6.66 -13.87 -17.16
N GLY A 186 -6.28 -14.65 -16.15
CA GLY A 186 -6.39 -14.26 -14.76
C GLY A 186 -5.11 -13.62 -14.23
N ASP A 187 -4.95 -13.73 -12.92
CA ASP A 187 -3.71 -13.41 -12.24
C ASP A 187 -2.77 -14.62 -12.28
N GLY A 188 -1.47 -14.36 -12.25
CA GLY A 188 -0.44 -15.38 -12.10
C GLY A 188 -0.31 -15.83 -10.65
N TYR A 189 -0.01 -17.11 -10.44
CA TYR A 189 0.15 -17.71 -9.13
C TYR A 189 1.45 -18.48 -9.07
N LEU A 190 2.31 -18.05 -8.16
CA LEU A 190 3.54 -18.76 -7.81
C LEU A 190 3.30 -19.54 -6.53
N PHE A 191 3.46 -20.86 -6.60
CA PHE A 191 3.32 -21.77 -5.48
C PHE A 191 4.69 -22.26 -5.05
N ILE A 192 4.99 -22.17 -3.76
CA ILE A 192 6.17 -22.76 -3.13
C ILE A 192 5.64 -23.81 -2.15
N LYS A 193 5.86 -25.09 -2.45
CA LYS A 193 5.42 -26.24 -1.66
C LYS A 193 6.61 -26.89 -0.95
N GLY A 194 6.42 -27.33 0.29
CA GLY A 194 7.44 -27.95 1.12
C GLY A 194 7.59 -27.20 2.43
N LYS A 195 8.25 -27.78 3.43
CA LYS A 195 8.38 -27.18 4.75
C LYS A 195 9.32 -25.97 4.69
N GLN A 196 8.75 -24.77 4.73
CA GLN A 196 9.49 -23.52 4.60
C GLN A 196 10.07 -23.08 5.94
N LYS A 197 11.27 -22.50 5.89
CA LYS A 197 11.96 -21.93 7.05
C LYS A 197 11.70 -20.43 7.13
N ASP A 198 12.04 -19.85 8.27
CA ASP A 198 12.05 -18.40 8.48
C ASP A 198 13.26 -17.76 7.78
N GLN A 199 13.17 -17.70 6.46
CA GLN A 199 14.20 -17.12 5.60
C GLN A 199 13.58 -16.59 4.29
N PRO A 200 14.21 -15.60 3.66
CA PRO A 200 13.78 -15.09 2.35
C PRO A 200 14.11 -16.09 1.22
N TYR A 201 13.13 -16.33 0.36
CA TYR A 201 13.25 -17.07 -0.88
C TYR A 201 13.35 -16.07 -2.03
N ASN A 202 14.50 -16.05 -2.72
CA ASN A 202 14.72 -15.17 -3.87
C ASN A 202 14.27 -15.91 -5.13
N VAL A 203 13.21 -15.43 -5.75
CA VAL A 203 12.61 -16.04 -6.93
C VAL A 203 12.84 -15.15 -8.14
N ALA A 204 13.26 -15.76 -9.25
CA ALA A 204 13.18 -15.14 -10.57
C ALA A 204 12.21 -15.93 -11.46
N ILE A 205 11.39 -15.19 -12.19
CA ILE A 205 10.47 -15.71 -13.21
C ILE A 205 10.94 -15.11 -14.53
N GLU A 206 11.51 -15.94 -15.39
CA GLU A 206 11.99 -15.56 -16.71
C GLU A 206 10.91 -15.87 -17.74
N ASN A 207 10.56 -14.90 -18.58
CA ASN A 207 9.72 -15.11 -19.74
C ASN A 207 10.59 -15.68 -20.88
N THR A 208 10.19 -16.81 -21.44
CA THR A 208 10.92 -17.42 -22.57
C THR A 208 10.35 -17.05 -23.92
N ILE A 209 9.17 -16.41 -23.96
CA ILE A 209 8.48 -16.06 -25.20
C ILE A 209 8.02 -14.60 -25.12
N ALA A 210 8.67 -13.72 -25.88
CA ALA A 210 8.15 -12.38 -26.12
C ALA A 210 7.05 -12.44 -27.19
N LEU A 211 5.82 -12.04 -26.85
CA LEU A 211 4.75 -11.89 -27.83
C LEU A 211 4.84 -10.48 -28.42
N THR A 212 5.43 -10.34 -29.60
CA THR A 212 5.52 -9.06 -30.29
C THR A 212 4.23 -8.80 -31.07
N THR A 213 3.58 -7.66 -30.84
CA THR A 213 2.45 -7.21 -31.68
C THR A 213 2.89 -6.48 -32.94
N ASP A 214 4.20 -6.26 -33.11
CA ASP A 214 4.74 -5.64 -34.30
C ASP A 214 4.56 -6.58 -35.49
N SER A 215 3.83 -6.07 -36.48
CA SER A 215 3.65 -6.65 -37.81
C SER A 215 4.92 -7.36 -38.29
N VAL A 216 4.79 -8.66 -38.58
CA VAL A 216 5.78 -9.52 -39.25
C VAL A 216 6.51 -8.72 -40.33
N GLY A 217 7.69 -8.19 -40.00
CA GLY A 217 8.33 -7.19 -40.86
C GLY A 217 9.58 -6.50 -40.31
N LYS A 218 10.13 -6.95 -39.18
CA LYS A 218 11.52 -6.65 -38.80
C LYS A 218 12.27 -7.96 -38.65
N SER A 219 13.27 -8.11 -39.49
CA SER A 219 14.11 -9.29 -39.64
C SER A 219 14.52 -9.89 -38.31
N SER A 220 14.27 -11.19 -38.22
CA SER A 220 14.75 -12.09 -37.19
C SER A 220 16.27 -12.09 -37.15
N ASP A 221 16.85 -11.69 -36.04
CA ASP A 221 18.23 -12.05 -35.67
C ASP A 221 18.33 -12.20 -34.15
N THR A 222 17.42 -12.97 -33.53
CA THR A 222 17.67 -13.54 -32.19
C THR A 222 16.81 -14.79 -31.94
N SER A 223 16.96 -15.80 -32.79
CA SER A 223 16.59 -17.18 -32.44
C SER A 223 17.84 -18.00 -32.15
N SER A 224 18.68 -17.54 -31.22
CA SER A 224 19.71 -18.40 -30.64
C SER A 224 19.06 -19.24 -29.55
N SER A 225 19.08 -20.56 -29.72
CA SER A 225 18.80 -21.53 -28.67
C SER A 225 19.65 -21.22 -27.42
N ILE A 226 19.05 -20.63 -26.39
CA ILE A 226 19.70 -20.37 -25.10
C ILE A 226 19.76 -21.69 -24.34
N GLY A 227 20.92 -22.33 -24.42
CA GLY A 227 21.20 -23.63 -23.83
C GLY A 227 22.70 -23.88 -23.73
N SER A 228 23.40 -23.05 -22.95
CA SER A 228 24.75 -23.36 -22.47
C SER A 228 24.83 -23.12 -20.96
N ASN A 229 25.57 -23.98 -20.25
CA ASN A 229 25.70 -23.94 -18.78
C ASN A 229 26.32 -22.65 -18.23
N GLU A 230 26.96 -21.82 -19.07
CA GLU A 230 27.53 -20.52 -18.67
C GLU A 230 26.45 -19.44 -18.45
N ASP A 231 25.32 -19.51 -19.16
CA ASP A 231 24.21 -18.56 -18.97
C ASP A 231 23.51 -18.76 -17.62
N ASP A 232 23.58 -19.99 -17.09
CA ASP A 232 22.99 -20.39 -15.82
C ASP A 232 23.75 -19.87 -14.57
N GLU A 233 25.07 -19.68 -14.65
CA GLU A 233 25.84 -19.04 -13.57
C GLU A 233 25.55 -17.53 -13.48
N ASN A 234 25.29 -16.91 -14.63
CA ASN A 234 24.95 -15.49 -14.70
C ASN A 234 23.55 -15.22 -14.13
N ILE A 235 22.57 -16.09 -14.38
CA ILE A 235 21.24 -15.95 -13.77
C ILE A 235 21.28 -16.18 -12.25
N GLU A 236 22.04 -17.16 -11.75
CA GLU A 236 22.23 -17.35 -10.31
C GLU A 236 22.81 -16.09 -9.65
N THR A 237 23.82 -15.50 -10.28
CA THR A 237 24.48 -14.28 -9.81
C THR A 237 23.50 -13.10 -9.78
N ALA A 238 22.68 -12.93 -10.82
CA ALA A 238 21.63 -11.90 -10.89
C ALA A 238 20.55 -12.09 -9.81
N ILE A 239 20.17 -13.35 -9.52
CA ILE A 239 19.24 -13.69 -8.45
C ILE A 239 19.84 -13.42 -7.06
N SER A 240 21.16 -13.48 -6.86
CA SER A 240 21.78 -13.02 -5.60
C SER A 240 21.88 -11.51 -5.47
N SER A 241 22.34 -10.85 -6.52
CA SER A 241 22.97 -9.52 -6.40
C SER A 241 21.99 -8.36 -6.49
N MET A 242 20.82 -8.57 -7.11
CA MET A 242 19.88 -7.50 -7.43
C MET A 242 18.91 -7.16 -6.29
N ASN A 243 18.76 -5.89 -5.97
CA ASN A 243 17.67 -5.35 -5.15
C ASN A 243 16.36 -5.25 -5.96
N LYS A 244 15.25 -4.95 -5.27
CA LYS A 244 13.89 -4.85 -5.84
C LYS A 244 13.74 -3.79 -6.95
N ASP A 245 14.64 -2.82 -6.99
CA ASP A 245 14.71 -1.75 -8.01
C ASP A 245 15.65 -2.11 -9.19
N GLY A 246 16.22 -3.32 -9.19
CA GLY A 246 17.19 -3.75 -10.18
C GLY A 246 18.61 -3.22 -9.94
N SER A 247 18.89 -2.52 -8.84
CA SER A 247 20.25 -2.11 -8.45
C SER A 247 21.05 -3.26 -7.84
N THR A 248 22.36 -3.30 -8.02
CA THR A 248 23.26 -4.29 -7.42
C THR A 248 23.69 -3.86 -6.02
N ASN A 249 23.80 -4.81 -5.08
CA ASN A 249 24.46 -4.58 -3.78
C ASN A 249 25.99 -4.70 -3.86
N SER A 250 26.55 -4.93 -5.05
CA SER A 250 27.98 -5.10 -5.20
C SER A 250 28.66 -3.74 -5.11
N ARG A 251 29.49 -3.55 -4.10
CA ARG A 251 30.42 -2.42 -3.99
C ARG A 251 31.71 -2.63 -4.81
N LEU A 252 31.77 -3.70 -5.61
CA LEU A 252 32.89 -4.06 -6.48
C LEU A 252 32.41 -4.41 -7.89
N ASP A 253 33.03 -3.77 -8.89
CA ASP A 253 32.66 -3.76 -10.33
C ASP A 253 32.61 -5.15 -11.01
N ARG A 254 33.10 -6.22 -10.37
CA ARG A 254 33.23 -7.55 -10.99
C ARG A 254 31.92 -8.30 -11.16
N ASP A 255 31.01 -8.16 -10.21
CA ASP A 255 29.69 -8.81 -10.28
C ASP A 255 28.68 -7.95 -11.06
N GLU A 256 28.91 -6.63 -11.16
CA GLU A 256 27.99 -5.74 -11.87
C GLU A 256 27.91 -6.06 -13.35
N LYS A 257 29.05 -6.32 -14.02
CA LYS A 257 29.06 -6.75 -15.43
C LYS A 257 28.26 -8.02 -15.65
N LYS A 258 28.48 -9.08 -14.86
CA LYS A 258 27.73 -10.34 -15.00
C LYS A 258 26.22 -10.16 -14.79
N VAL A 259 25.85 -9.26 -13.89
CA VAL A 259 24.44 -8.96 -13.58
C VAL A 259 23.80 -8.09 -14.66
N GLU A 260 24.55 -7.16 -15.22
CA GLU A 260 24.15 -6.36 -16.37
C GLU A 260 24.01 -7.23 -17.61
N ASP A 261 24.95 -8.14 -17.84
CA ASP A 261 24.92 -9.13 -18.92
C ASP A 261 23.69 -10.06 -18.77
N ALA A 262 23.40 -10.54 -17.56
CA ALA A 262 22.22 -11.35 -17.29
C ALA A 262 20.92 -10.59 -17.56
N LYS A 263 20.82 -9.30 -17.20
CA LYS A 263 19.66 -8.44 -17.52
C LYS A 263 19.50 -8.21 -19.02
N ASN A 264 20.61 -8.08 -19.74
CA ASN A 264 20.61 -7.82 -21.17
C ASN A 264 20.25 -9.09 -21.96
N LYS A 265 20.59 -10.28 -21.43
CA LYS A 265 20.31 -11.56 -22.08
C LYS A 265 18.95 -12.18 -21.72
N HIS A 266 18.47 -11.99 -20.50
CA HIS A 266 17.29 -12.67 -19.98
C HIS A 266 16.17 -11.71 -19.61
N ASP A 267 14.94 -12.05 -19.97
CA ASP A 267 13.76 -11.28 -19.62
C ASP A 267 13.10 -11.83 -18.36
N PHE A 268 13.57 -11.40 -17.19
CA PHE A 268 13.05 -11.91 -15.93
C PHE A 268 12.64 -10.81 -14.95
N ILE A 269 11.64 -11.14 -14.14
CA ILE A 269 11.30 -10.40 -12.94
C ILE A 269 11.89 -11.09 -11.71
N LYS A 270 12.29 -10.29 -10.72
CA LYS A 270 12.78 -10.78 -9.43
C LYS A 270 11.83 -10.41 -8.31
N LEU A 271 11.59 -11.34 -7.41
CA LEU A 271 10.82 -11.12 -6.20
C LEU A 271 11.39 -11.91 -5.01
N ILE A 272 11.21 -11.36 -3.81
CA ILE A 272 11.56 -12.00 -2.54
C ILE A 272 10.26 -12.44 -1.90
N ILE A 273 10.18 -13.69 -1.47
CA ILE A 273 9.07 -14.22 -0.69
C ILE A 273 9.62 -14.71 0.63
N ASN A 274 9.14 -14.16 1.75
CA ASN A 274 9.40 -14.74 3.06
C ASN A 274 8.05 -15.15 3.69
N PRO A 275 7.83 -16.45 3.99
CA PRO A 275 6.61 -16.93 4.65
C PRO A 275 6.37 -16.32 6.05
N TYR A 276 7.38 -15.76 6.68
CA TYR A 276 7.33 -15.16 8.01
C TYR A 276 7.39 -13.62 7.99
N SER A 277 7.45 -13.01 6.79
CA SER A 277 7.37 -11.55 6.62
C SER A 277 6.06 -10.98 7.14
N GLU A 278 6.09 -9.77 7.70
CA GLU A 278 4.89 -9.06 8.17
C GLU A 278 3.85 -8.84 7.07
N SER A 279 4.31 -8.72 5.82
CA SER A 279 3.45 -8.54 4.64
C SER A 279 2.85 -9.85 4.11
N THR A 280 3.27 -11.01 4.64
CA THR A 280 2.75 -12.32 4.22
C THR A 280 1.57 -12.70 5.10
N LYS A 281 0.40 -12.88 4.48
CA LYS A 281 -0.85 -13.23 5.17
C LYS A 281 -0.84 -14.71 5.57
N VAL A 282 -1.38 -15.02 6.74
CA VAL A 282 -1.40 -16.38 7.28
C VAL A 282 -2.81 -16.93 7.26
N TYR A 283 -3.04 -17.95 6.44
CA TYR A 283 -4.26 -18.74 6.50
C TYR A 283 -4.20 -19.69 7.70
N LYS A 284 -5.27 -19.74 8.50
CA LYS A 284 -5.31 -20.56 9.73
C LYS A 284 -5.44 -22.06 9.47
N GLY A 285 -5.76 -22.47 8.23
CA GLY A 285 -5.83 -23.87 7.81
C GLY A 285 -4.58 -24.34 7.06
N SER A 286 -4.76 -25.34 6.20
CA SER A 286 -3.75 -25.83 5.26
C SER A 286 -4.22 -25.64 3.82
N PHE A 287 -3.28 -25.28 2.94
CA PHE A 287 -3.49 -25.30 1.49
C PHE A 287 -3.17 -26.67 0.89
N LEU A 288 -2.91 -27.68 1.71
CA LEU A 288 -2.79 -29.06 1.26
C LEU A 288 -4.11 -29.80 1.42
N ASP A 289 -4.39 -30.71 0.48
CA ASP A 289 -5.44 -31.71 0.60
C ASP A 289 -5.01 -32.87 1.51
N ALA A 290 -5.91 -33.83 1.74
CA ALA A 290 -5.61 -35.00 2.56
C ALA A 290 -4.50 -35.90 1.96
N SER A 291 -4.25 -35.79 0.66
CA SER A 291 -3.22 -36.53 -0.07
C SER A 291 -1.85 -35.82 -0.03
N GLY A 292 -1.78 -34.62 0.57
CA GLY A 292 -0.57 -33.80 0.60
C GLY A 292 -0.29 -33.06 -0.71
N ASN A 293 -1.26 -32.95 -1.62
CA ASN A 293 -1.21 -32.12 -2.82
C ASN A 293 -1.76 -30.71 -2.56
N ILE A 294 -1.48 -29.75 -3.44
CA ILE A 294 -1.99 -28.39 -3.29
C ILE A 294 -3.49 -28.40 -3.58
N ASP A 295 -4.27 -27.88 -2.63
CA ASP A 295 -5.70 -27.61 -2.80
C ASP A 295 -5.87 -26.24 -3.47
N TYR A 296 -5.87 -26.26 -4.80
CA TYR A 296 -5.98 -25.08 -5.64
C TYR A 296 -7.28 -24.29 -5.39
N SER A 297 -8.40 -24.97 -5.15
CA SER A 297 -9.66 -24.37 -4.74
C SER A 297 -9.55 -23.56 -3.46
N LYS A 298 -8.92 -24.10 -2.42
CA LYS A 298 -8.66 -23.35 -1.19
C LYS A 298 -7.74 -22.16 -1.41
N VAL A 299 -6.70 -22.31 -2.23
CA VAL A 299 -5.80 -21.20 -2.55
C VAL A 299 -6.55 -20.07 -3.23
N VAL A 300 -7.28 -20.35 -4.32
CA VAL A 300 -8.02 -19.32 -5.07
C VAL A 300 -9.13 -18.72 -4.21
N SER A 301 -9.77 -19.53 -3.36
CA SER A 301 -10.85 -19.04 -2.49
C SER A 301 -10.36 -17.97 -1.51
N GLN A 302 -9.22 -18.21 -0.87
CA GLN A 302 -8.60 -17.29 0.10
C GLN A 302 -7.95 -16.07 -0.56
N THR A 303 -7.31 -16.25 -1.72
CA THR A 303 -6.51 -15.19 -2.36
C THR A 303 -7.30 -14.28 -3.30
N SER A 304 -8.43 -14.75 -3.84
CA SER A 304 -9.15 -14.06 -4.91
C SER A 304 -10.66 -14.05 -4.75
N VAL A 305 -11.27 -15.18 -4.40
CA VAL A 305 -12.73 -15.28 -4.35
C VAL A 305 -13.31 -14.47 -3.20
N GLU A 306 -12.72 -14.51 -2.00
CA GLU A 306 -13.27 -13.78 -0.85
C GLU A 306 -13.33 -12.26 -1.09
N SER A 307 -12.27 -11.69 -1.66
CA SER A 307 -12.24 -10.26 -2.01
C SER A 307 -13.20 -9.93 -3.14
N THR A 308 -13.29 -10.80 -4.15
CA THR A 308 -14.20 -10.61 -5.30
C THR A 308 -15.66 -10.72 -4.87
N ILE A 309 -16.03 -11.73 -4.09
CA ILE A 309 -17.37 -11.89 -3.52
C ILE A 309 -17.72 -10.70 -2.64
N LYS A 310 -16.78 -10.20 -1.82
CA LYS A 310 -17.01 -9.02 -0.99
C LYS A 310 -17.35 -7.79 -1.82
N ASN A 311 -16.61 -7.54 -2.91
CA ASN A 311 -16.89 -6.44 -3.82
C ASN A 311 -18.24 -6.62 -4.53
N VAL A 312 -18.51 -7.81 -5.08
CA VAL A 312 -19.79 -8.11 -5.74
C VAL A 312 -20.97 -7.97 -4.78
N ASN A 313 -20.83 -8.37 -3.50
CA ASN A 313 -21.87 -8.16 -2.48
C ASN A 313 -22.08 -6.67 -2.18
N GLN A 314 -21.03 -5.85 -2.21
CA GLN A 314 -21.16 -4.40 -2.07
C GLN A 314 -21.90 -3.78 -3.27
N ASP A 315 -21.57 -4.20 -4.49
CA ASP A 315 -22.24 -3.75 -5.71
C ASP A 315 -23.72 -4.15 -5.71
N ILE A 316 -24.04 -5.41 -5.36
CA ILE A 316 -25.43 -5.88 -5.21
C ILE A 316 -26.17 -5.03 -4.17
N LYS A 317 -25.54 -4.69 -3.05
CA LYS A 317 -26.16 -3.87 -2.02
C LYS A 317 -26.45 -2.45 -2.54
N ALA A 318 -25.49 -1.83 -3.21
CA ALA A 318 -25.65 -0.50 -3.80
C ALA A 318 -26.77 -0.49 -4.86
N SER A 319 -26.80 -1.49 -5.75
CA SER A 319 -27.87 -1.66 -6.74
C SER A 319 -29.24 -1.89 -6.10
N LYS A 320 -29.33 -2.70 -5.04
CA LYS A 320 -30.59 -2.89 -4.27
C LYS A 320 -31.05 -1.61 -3.58
N GLU A 321 -30.14 -0.77 -3.11
CA GLU A 321 -30.47 0.55 -2.56
C GLU A 321 -30.94 1.52 -3.66
N ASN A 322 -30.31 1.52 -4.83
CA ASN A 322 -30.74 2.32 -5.98
C ASN A 322 -32.14 1.90 -6.46
N LEU A 323 -32.38 0.60 -6.59
CA LEU A 323 -33.68 0.04 -6.96
C LEU A 323 -34.79 0.44 -5.98
N LYS A 324 -34.51 0.54 -4.68
CA LYS A 324 -35.48 1.06 -3.70
C LYS A 324 -35.81 2.54 -3.95
N ARG A 325 -34.82 3.36 -4.28
CA ARG A 325 -35.02 4.78 -4.62
C ARG A 325 -35.85 4.94 -5.89
N LEU A 326 -35.49 4.21 -6.96
CA LEU A 326 -36.24 4.22 -8.21
C LEU A 326 -37.69 3.77 -8.02
N ASN A 327 -37.94 2.74 -7.19
CA ASN A 327 -39.30 2.31 -6.87
C ASN A 327 -40.09 3.35 -6.06
N ALA A 328 -39.43 4.12 -5.20
CA ALA A 328 -40.07 5.25 -4.51
C ALA A 328 -40.45 6.37 -5.50
N SER A 329 -39.53 6.73 -6.41
CA SER A 329 -39.79 7.70 -7.49
C SER A 329 -40.91 7.23 -8.41
N LYS A 330 -40.93 5.95 -8.80
CA LYS A 330 -42.03 5.36 -9.57
C LYS A 330 -43.38 5.54 -8.88
N LYS A 331 -43.46 5.26 -7.58
CA LYS A 331 -44.69 5.46 -6.80
C LYS A 331 -45.11 6.93 -6.74
N GLU A 332 -44.16 7.85 -6.73
CA GLU A 332 -44.45 9.29 -6.75
C GLU A 332 -44.97 9.74 -8.11
N PHE A 333 -44.31 9.38 -9.21
CA PHE A 333 -44.78 9.68 -10.57
C PHE A 333 -46.13 9.02 -10.86
N GLU A 334 -46.36 7.78 -10.44
CA GLU A 334 -47.68 7.13 -10.55
C GLU A 334 -48.78 7.87 -9.79
N LYS A 335 -48.46 8.51 -8.66
CA LYS A 335 -49.41 9.36 -7.93
C LYS A 335 -49.70 10.64 -8.70
N ARG A 336 -48.66 11.32 -9.20
CA ARG A 336 -48.79 12.58 -9.96
C ARG A 336 -49.64 12.39 -11.22
N VAL A 337 -49.34 11.36 -12.01
CA VAL A 337 -50.13 10.99 -13.21
C VAL A 337 -51.60 10.72 -12.84
N LYS A 338 -51.86 9.96 -11.76
CA LYS A 338 -53.25 9.69 -11.31
C LYS A 338 -53.97 10.93 -10.80
N GLU A 339 -53.26 11.86 -10.16
CA GLU A 339 -53.84 13.12 -9.67
C GLU A 339 -54.17 14.06 -10.83
N GLN A 340 -53.30 14.15 -11.84
CA GLN A 340 -53.58 14.86 -13.10
C GLN A 340 -54.77 14.25 -13.85
N GLU A 341 -54.80 12.93 -14.07
CA GLU A 341 -55.91 12.27 -14.75
C GLU A 341 -57.27 12.49 -14.04
N LYS A 342 -57.26 12.62 -12.71
CA LYS A 342 -58.47 12.94 -11.93
C LYS A 342 -58.88 14.41 -12.05
N LYS A 343 -57.93 15.34 -12.16
CA LYS A 343 -58.21 16.77 -12.43
C LYS A 343 -58.76 16.95 -13.83
N ASP A 344 -58.14 16.35 -14.84
CA ASP A 344 -58.60 16.41 -16.23
C ASP A 344 -60.03 15.88 -16.41
N LYS A 345 -60.40 14.82 -15.68
CA LYS A 345 -61.78 14.29 -15.66
C LYS A 345 -62.78 15.19 -14.92
N LYS A 346 -62.34 15.98 -13.94
CA LYS A 346 -63.18 16.96 -13.22
C LYS A 346 -63.37 18.23 -14.05
N ASP A 347 -62.32 18.67 -14.75
CA ASP A 347 -62.32 19.88 -15.56
C ASP A 347 -63.05 19.67 -16.90
N LYS A 348 -63.01 18.47 -17.49
CA LYS A 348 -63.91 18.09 -18.62
C LYS A 348 -65.41 18.16 -18.29
N LYS A 349 -65.79 18.26 -17.01
CA LYS A 349 -67.19 18.46 -16.57
C LYS A 349 -67.55 19.95 -16.41
N LYS A 350 -66.59 20.86 -16.55
CA LYS A 350 -66.73 22.32 -16.45
C LYS A 350 -65.96 23.00 -17.59
N LYS A 351 -66.68 23.16 -18.71
CA LYS A 351 -66.42 24.08 -19.83
C LYS A 351 -65.26 23.78 -20.80
N ASP A 352 -65.67 23.83 -22.06
CA ASP A 352 -64.92 24.22 -23.25
C ASP A 352 -64.16 25.54 -23.03
N ASP A 353 -63.04 25.73 -23.75
CA ASP A 353 -62.18 26.92 -23.83
C ASP A 353 -61.12 27.11 -22.71
N ASP A 354 -60.04 26.31 -22.77
CA ASP A 354 -58.63 26.79 -22.68
C ASP A 354 -57.68 25.58 -22.63
N GLU A 355 -57.38 25.02 -23.80
CA GLU A 355 -56.70 23.73 -23.95
C GLU A 355 -55.27 23.96 -24.51
N LYS A 356 -54.27 24.22 -23.64
CA LYS A 356 -52.85 24.14 -24.07
C LYS A 356 -51.80 23.98 -22.97
N THR A 357 -52.06 24.40 -21.74
CA THR A 357 -51.06 24.35 -20.64
C THR A 357 -51.11 23.07 -19.81
N SER A 358 -52.23 22.35 -19.76
CA SER A 358 -52.36 21.08 -19.00
C SER A 358 -51.82 19.85 -19.74
N LEU A 359 -51.76 19.87 -21.07
CA LEU A 359 -51.30 18.73 -21.87
C LEU A 359 -49.79 18.50 -21.81
N SER A 360 -48.96 19.55 -21.67
CA SER A 360 -47.50 19.41 -21.65
C SER A 360 -47.01 18.76 -20.35
N GLU A 361 -47.51 19.19 -19.19
CA GLU A 361 -47.15 18.57 -17.90
C GLU A 361 -47.63 17.12 -17.78
N SER A 362 -48.75 16.75 -18.44
CA SER A 362 -49.25 15.37 -18.50
C SER A 362 -48.29 14.43 -19.25
N ASN A 363 -47.66 14.92 -20.31
CA ASN A 363 -46.72 14.11 -21.08
C ASN A 363 -45.39 13.96 -20.34
N ASP A 364 -44.90 15.04 -19.71
CA ASP A 364 -43.65 15.02 -18.95
C ASP A 364 -43.69 14.00 -17.79
N ASP A 365 -44.77 13.95 -17.01
CA ASP A 365 -44.90 13.00 -15.89
C ASP A 365 -45.07 11.53 -16.36
N LYS A 366 -45.66 11.32 -17.54
CA LYS A 366 -45.77 9.98 -18.16
C LYS A 366 -44.44 9.51 -18.72
N ASP A 367 -43.70 10.38 -19.38
CA ASP A 367 -42.37 10.10 -19.94
C ASP A 367 -41.39 9.81 -18.80
N ASN A 368 -41.40 10.64 -17.74
CA ASN A 368 -40.62 10.39 -16.52
C ASN A 368 -40.96 9.05 -15.86
N LEU A 369 -42.24 8.65 -15.84
CA LEU A 369 -42.66 7.36 -15.31
C LEU A 369 -42.14 6.20 -16.16
N GLU A 370 -42.11 6.35 -17.49
CA GLU A 370 -41.59 5.34 -18.41
C GLU A 370 -40.06 5.19 -18.28
N ASP A 371 -39.33 6.30 -18.17
CA ASP A 371 -37.90 6.32 -17.93
C ASP A 371 -37.52 5.67 -16.60
N VAL A 372 -38.27 5.94 -15.53
CA VAL A 372 -38.06 5.29 -14.24
C VAL A 372 -38.36 3.79 -14.32
N LYS A 373 -39.41 3.37 -15.06
CA LYS A 373 -39.69 1.94 -15.27
C LYS A 373 -38.57 1.24 -16.05
N LYS A 374 -38.00 1.91 -17.05
CA LYS A 374 -36.86 1.40 -17.81
C LYS A 374 -35.61 1.26 -16.92
N SER A 375 -35.30 2.30 -16.16
CA SER A 375 -34.19 2.31 -15.20
C SER A 375 -34.34 1.19 -14.15
N ILE A 376 -35.56 0.91 -13.67
CA ILE A 376 -35.82 -0.21 -12.76
C ILE A 376 -35.49 -1.55 -13.43
N LYS A 377 -35.92 -1.78 -14.68
CA LYS A 377 -35.60 -3.02 -15.41
C LYS A 377 -34.10 -3.21 -15.63
N GLU A 378 -33.39 -2.13 -15.99
CA GLU A 378 -31.93 -2.16 -16.17
C GLU A 378 -31.21 -2.47 -14.84
N GLU A 379 -31.65 -1.88 -13.74
CA GLU A 379 -31.09 -2.16 -12.41
C GLU A 379 -31.40 -3.61 -11.94
N GLU A 380 -32.61 -4.11 -12.19
CA GLU A 380 -32.98 -5.52 -11.91
C GLU A 380 -32.10 -6.51 -12.69
N ASN A 381 -31.83 -6.22 -13.96
CA ASN A 381 -30.93 -7.04 -14.78
C ASN A 381 -29.49 -6.99 -14.25
N THR A 382 -29.02 -5.80 -13.85
CA THR A 382 -27.70 -5.62 -13.25
C THR A 382 -27.55 -6.47 -11.97
N ILE A 383 -28.56 -6.46 -11.09
CA ILE A 383 -28.57 -7.30 -9.88
C ILE A 383 -28.51 -8.79 -10.24
N LYS A 384 -29.30 -9.25 -11.22
CA LYS A 384 -29.28 -10.66 -11.67
C LYS A 384 -27.91 -11.07 -12.21
N GLU A 385 -27.27 -10.22 -13.01
CA GLU A 385 -25.92 -10.48 -13.54
C GLU A 385 -24.87 -10.55 -12.42
N LEU A 386 -24.93 -9.64 -11.45
CA LEU A 386 -24.04 -9.66 -10.29
C LEU A 386 -24.26 -10.90 -9.41
N GLU A 387 -25.51 -11.31 -9.17
CA GLU A 387 -25.83 -12.54 -8.43
C GLU A 387 -25.36 -13.80 -9.18
N ALA A 388 -25.51 -13.85 -10.50
CA ALA A 388 -24.96 -14.93 -11.32
C ALA A 388 -23.42 -14.97 -11.27
N LYS A 389 -22.77 -13.81 -11.33
CA LYS A 389 -21.31 -13.69 -11.20
C LYS A 389 -20.84 -14.16 -9.82
N LYS A 390 -21.53 -13.77 -8.75
CA LYS A 390 -21.25 -14.24 -7.38
C LYS A 390 -21.32 -15.77 -7.30
N LYS A 391 -22.41 -16.35 -7.81
CA LYS A 391 -22.61 -17.80 -7.79
C LYS A 391 -21.51 -18.55 -8.54
N ARG A 392 -21.05 -18.03 -9.69
CA ARG A 392 -19.90 -18.59 -10.42
C ARG A 392 -18.63 -18.64 -9.58
N PHE A 393 -18.38 -17.66 -8.72
CA PHE A 393 -17.20 -17.66 -7.85
C PHE A 393 -17.37 -18.56 -6.60
N GLU A 394 -18.59 -18.66 -6.07
CA GLU A 394 -18.92 -19.52 -4.91
C GLU A 394 -18.90 -21.01 -5.28
N ASP A 395 -19.40 -21.35 -6.46
CA ASP A 395 -19.50 -22.74 -6.94
C ASP A 395 -18.25 -23.19 -7.73
N ALA A 396 -17.29 -22.30 -7.98
CA ALA A 396 -16.09 -22.64 -8.74
C ALA A 396 -15.20 -23.60 -7.96
N ASN A 397 -14.98 -24.79 -8.53
CA ASN A 397 -13.95 -25.72 -8.10
C ASN A 397 -12.70 -25.51 -8.98
N PHE A 398 -11.68 -24.87 -8.41
CA PHE A 398 -10.41 -24.65 -9.09
C PHE A 398 -9.49 -25.85 -8.88
N THR A 399 -9.12 -26.47 -9.98
CA THR A 399 -8.14 -27.55 -10.00
C THR A 399 -6.82 -27.03 -10.56
N LYS A 400 -5.82 -27.91 -10.67
CA LYS A 400 -4.52 -27.56 -11.27
C LYS A 400 -4.70 -27.05 -12.71
N GLU A 401 -5.60 -27.68 -13.45
CA GLU A 401 -5.91 -27.37 -14.85
C GLU A 401 -6.49 -25.95 -15.01
N SER A 402 -7.08 -25.39 -13.95
CA SER A 402 -7.53 -23.99 -13.94
C SER A 402 -6.38 -23.00 -14.10
N PHE A 403 -5.11 -23.41 -13.95
CA PHE A 403 -3.94 -22.55 -14.14
C PHE A 403 -3.27 -22.73 -15.50
N GLY A 404 -3.93 -23.44 -16.42
CA GLY A 404 -3.37 -23.82 -17.72
C GLY A 404 -2.16 -24.73 -17.57
N ASP A 405 -1.28 -24.70 -18.57
CA ASP A 405 -0.03 -25.44 -18.53
C ASP A 405 0.93 -24.75 -17.55
N MET A 406 1.04 -25.31 -16.34
CA MET A 406 1.92 -24.77 -15.30
C MET A 406 3.38 -25.12 -15.56
N GLN A 407 4.28 -24.20 -15.24
CA GLN A 407 5.69 -24.55 -15.03
C GLN A 407 5.84 -25.20 -13.65
N GLU A 408 6.38 -26.41 -13.60
CA GLU A 408 6.58 -27.19 -12.36
C GLU A 408 8.05 -27.49 -12.07
N LYS A 409 8.93 -27.24 -13.04
CA LYS A 409 10.37 -27.41 -12.89
C LYS A 409 10.97 -26.05 -12.55
N ALA A 410 11.49 -25.96 -11.33
CA ALA A 410 12.29 -24.82 -10.91
C ALA A 410 13.74 -25.26 -10.75
N LYS A 411 14.66 -24.41 -11.19
CA LYS A 411 16.08 -24.57 -10.90
C LYS A 411 16.37 -23.93 -9.54
N ILE A 412 16.92 -24.72 -8.62
CA ILE A 412 17.17 -24.31 -7.24
C ILE A 412 18.68 -24.21 -7.02
N TYR A 413 19.12 -23.06 -6.52
CA TYR A 413 20.50 -22.71 -6.20
C TYR A 413 20.71 -22.58 -4.70
#